data_AF-D8RIK6-F1
#
_entry.id   AF-D8RIK6-F1
#
_cell.length_a   1.000
_cell.length_b   1.000
_cell.length_c   1.000
_cell.angle_alpha   90.00
_cell.angle_beta   90.00
_cell.angle_gamma   90.00
#
_symmetry.space_group_name_H-M   'P 1'
#
loop_
_entity.id
_entity.type
_entity.pdbx_description
1 polymer ?
#
loop_
_entity_poly.entity_id
_entity_poly.type
_entity_poly.pdbx_seq_one_letter_code
_entity_poly.pdbx_strand_id
1 'polypeptide(L)'
;IKDGNLRYLPMELINDDHSHLNKADMFSLGATFYELMRCLPLPTSRRQYQAIRQGKLALFLGFSLAFQSLIKSLMHPATKNCPSAAQALTNALFKK
;
A
#
# COMPACT_ATOMS: atom_id res chain seq x y z
N ILE A 1 -2.90 21.84 1.96
CA ILE A 1 -1.66 21.33 1.34
C ILE A 1 -1.97 19.92 0.80
N LYS A 2 -2.02 19.75 -0.52
CA LYS A 2 -2.17 18.42 -1.16
C LYS A 2 -0.84 18.06 -1.84
N ASP A 3 0.22 18.02 -1.03
CA ASP A 3 1.57 17.70 -1.47
C ASP A 3 1.80 16.19 -1.28
N GLY A 4 1.68 15.45 -2.37
CA GLY A 4 1.93 14.02 -2.40
C GLY A 4 1.73 13.44 -3.79
N ASN A 5 2.60 12.52 -4.22
CA ASN A 5 2.44 11.87 -5.51
C ASN A 5 1.18 10.99 -5.48
N LEU A 6 0.17 11.35 -6.29
CA LEU A 6 -1.14 10.68 -6.33
C LEU A 6 -1.05 9.16 -6.55
N ARG A 7 0.07 8.64 -7.08
CA ARG A 7 0.31 7.21 -7.26
C ARG A 7 0.74 6.48 -5.99
N TYR A 8 0.83 7.14 -4.84
CA TYR A 8 1.16 6.50 -3.57
C TYR A 8 0.13 6.86 -2.48
N LEU A 9 -0.78 7.79 -2.77
CA LEU A 9 -1.83 8.17 -1.81
C LEU A 9 -2.98 7.15 -1.77
N PRO A 10 -3.56 6.89 -0.58
CA PRO A 10 -4.81 6.16 -0.47
C PRO A 10 -6.01 6.95 -1.03
N MET A 11 -7.16 6.30 -1.18
CA MET A 11 -8.35 6.92 -1.77
C MET A 11 -8.94 8.01 -0.88
N GLU A 12 -8.95 7.77 0.44
CA GLU A 12 -9.48 8.68 1.46
C GLU A 12 -8.79 10.03 1.41
N LEU A 13 -7.45 10.04 1.39
CA LEU A 13 -6.66 11.28 1.34
C LEU A 13 -6.84 12.05 0.02
N ILE A 14 -7.13 11.36 -1.08
CA ILE A 14 -7.48 12.01 -2.36
C ILE A 14 -8.85 12.68 -2.28
N ASN A 15 -9.77 12.06 -1.55
CA ASN A 15 -11.11 12.60 -1.27
C ASN A 15 -11.10 13.63 -0.12
N ASP A 16 -9.92 14.04 0.35
CA ASP A 16 -9.75 15.01 1.44
C ASP A 16 -10.25 14.52 2.81
N ASP A 17 -10.32 13.20 2.99
CA ASP A 17 -10.53 12.56 4.29
C ASP A 17 -9.18 12.28 4.96
N HIS A 18 -8.95 12.97 6.07
CA HIS A 18 -7.71 12.95 6.85
C HIS A 18 -7.82 12.11 8.13
N SER A 19 -8.92 11.38 8.33
CA SER A 19 -9.23 10.66 9.59
C SER A 19 -8.17 9.65 10.02
N HIS A 20 -7.36 9.15 9.07
CA HIS A 20 -6.34 8.13 9.30
C HIS A 20 -4.98 8.47 8.66
N LEU A 21 -4.59 9.75 8.74
CA LEU A 21 -3.37 10.25 8.09
C LEU A 21 -2.11 9.47 8.52
N ASN A 22 -2.04 9.06 9.79
CA ASN A 22 -0.95 8.23 10.32
C ASN A 22 -0.76 6.86 9.63
N LYS A 23 -1.79 6.36 8.95
CA LYS A 23 -1.77 5.11 8.18
C LYS A 23 -1.63 5.34 6.68
N ALA A 24 -1.75 6.58 6.20
CA ALA A 24 -1.52 6.92 4.79
C ALA A 24 -0.07 6.66 4.37
N ASP A 25 0.89 6.87 5.28
CA ASP A 25 2.31 6.53 5.07
C ASP A 25 2.50 5.01 4.90
N MET A 26 1.73 4.21 5.64
CA MET A 26 1.79 2.74 5.57
C MET A 26 1.24 2.24 4.22
N PHE A 27 0.18 2.87 3.71
CA PHE A 27 -0.30 2.62 2.34
C PHE A 27 0.77 2.99 1.31
N SER A 28 1.38 4.17 1.45
CA SER A 28 2.45 4.64 0.55
C SER A 28 3.65 3.70 0.54
N LEU A 29 4.04 3.17 1.71
CA LEU A 29 5.08 2.15 1.84
C LEU A 29 4.72 0.85 1.11
N GLY A 30 3.48 0.38 1.27
CA GLY A 30 2.97 -0.79 0.55
C GLY A 30 3.02 -0.58 -0.97
N ALA A 31 2.62 0.61 -1.45
CA ALA A 31 2.66 0.97 -2.87
C ALA A 31 4.10 0.96 -3.40
N THR A 32 5.07 1.48 -2.64
CA THR A 32 6.50 1.42 -2.98
C THR A 32 7.02 0.00 -3.07
N PHE A 33 6.69 -0.88 -2.11
CA PHE A 33 7.09 -2.29 -2.21
C PHE A 33 6.46 -2.99 -3.41
N TYR A 34 5.19 -2.72 -3.70
CA TYR A 34 4.50 -3.29 -4.86
C TYR A 34 5.11 -2.81 -6.19
N GLU A 35 5.54 -1.55 -6.27
CA GLU A 35 6.28 -1.01 -7.41
C GLU A 35 7.62 -1.75 -7.62
N LEU A 36 8.38 -1.90 -6.54
CA LEU A 36 9.66 -2.62 -6.56
C LEU A 36 9.50 -4.09 -6.94
N MET A 37 8.49 -4.79 -6.40
CA MET A 37 8.19 -6.18 -6.77
C MET A 37 7.84 -6.35 -8.24
N ARG A 38 7.18 -5.36 -8.83
CA ARG A 38 6.81 -5.36 -10.25
C ARG A 38 7.98 -5.00 -11.17
N CYS A 39 9.05 -4.42 -10.64
CA CYS A 39 10.13 -3.79 -11.41
C CYS A 39 9.58 -2.80 -12.45
N LEU A 40 8.42 -2.18 -12.18
CA LEU A 40 7.69 -1.34 -13.11
C LEU A 40 7.01 -0.20 -12.35
N PRO A 41 7.01 1.03 -12.89
CA PRO A 41 6.34 2.14 -12.26
C PRO A 41 4.87 1.84 -11.93
N LEU A 42 4.37 2.44 -10.85
CA LEU A 42 2.94 2.41 -10.58
C LEU A 42 2.17 3.08 -11.73
N PRO A 43 1.05 2.49 -12.17
CA PRO A 43 0.32 2.98 -13.33
C PRO A 43 -0.17 4.41 -13.08
N THR A 44 -0.01 5.27 -14.09
CA THR A 44 -0.54 6.64 -14.10
C THR A 44 -2.01 6.68 -14.47
N SER A 45 -2.52 5.63 -15.13
CA SER A 45 -3.93 5.50 -15.49
C SER A 45 -4.81 5.40 -14.25
N ARG A 46 -5.78 6.31 -14.14
CA ARG A 46 -6.75 6.37 -13.02
C ARG A 46 -7.46 5.03 -12.79
N ARG A 47 -7.84 4.31 -13.86
CA ARG A 47 -8.57 3.03 -13.75
C ARG A 47 -7.68 1.90 -13.23
N GLN A 48 -6.47 1.78 -13.76
CA GLN A 48 -5.53 0.73 -13.32
C GLN A 48 -5.09 0.97 -11.88
N TYR A 49 -4.83 2.23 -11.52
CA TYR A 49 -4.46 2.59 -10.16
C TYR A 49 -5.62 2.42 -9.16
N GLN A 50 -6.87 2.66 -9.58
CA GLN A 50 -8.05 2.35 -8.77
C GLN A 50 -8.16 0.86 -8.44
N ALA A 51 -7.81 -0.05 -9.36
CA ALA A 51 -7.82 -1.48 -9.06
C ALA A 51 -6.83 -1.85 -7.95
N ILE A 52 -5.63 -1.26 -7.96
CA ILE A 52 -4.62 -1.43 -6.91
C ILE A 52 -5.16 -0.96 -5.56
N ARG A 53 -5.79 0.23 -5.50
CA ARG A 53 -6.45 0.73 -4.27
C ARG A 53 -7.61 -0.13 -3.79
N GLN A 54 -8.26 -0.88 -4.67
CA GLN A 54 -9.30 -1.84 -4.30
C GLN A 54 -8.72 -3.18 -3.79
N GLY A 55 -7.40 -3.27 -3.57
CA GLY A 55 -6.74 -4.47 -3.07
C GLY A 55 -6.52 -5.54 -4.13
N LYS A 56 -6.75 -5.22 -5.42
CA LYS A 56 -6.53 -6.13 -6.55
C LYS A 56 -5.06 -6.14 -6.94
N LEU A 57 -4.22 -6.63 -6.04
CA LEU A 57 -2.77 -6.80 -6.27
C LEU A 57 -2.50 -8.14 -6.95
N ALA A 58 -1.60 -8.13 -7.94
CA ALA A 58 -1.13 -9.35 -8.58
C ALA A 58 -0.34 -10.22 -7.59
N LEU A 59 -0.37 -11.54 -7.81
CA LEU A 59 0.53 -12.47 -7.13
C LEU A 59 1.81 -12.65 -7.95
N PHE A 60 2.95 -12.77 -7.27
CA PHE A 60 4.26 -12.93 -7.89
C PHE A 60 4.89 -14.25 -7.46
N LEU A 61 5.26 -15.10 -8.43
CA LEU A 61 5.82 -16.42 -8.16
C LEU A 61 7.24 -16.38 -7.55
N GLY A 62 7.92 -15.22 -7.61
CA GLY A 62 9.28 -15.02 -7.07
C GLY A 62 9.35 -14.49 -5.64
N PHE A 63 8.23 -14.27 -4.97
CA PHE A 63 8.20 -13.71 -3.61
C PHE A 63 7.42 -14.62 -2.66
N SER A 64 7.83 -14.67 -1.39
CA SER A 64 7.12 -15.46 -0.39
C SER A 64 5.68 -14.97 -0.20
N LEU A 65 4.75 -15.90 0.06
CA LEU A 65 3.35 -15.56 0.34
C LEU A 65 3.22 -14.63 1.57
N ALA A 66 4.12 -14.78 2.55
CA ALA A 66 4.16 -13.91 3.73
C ALA A 66 4.46 -12.46 3.35
N PHE A 67 5.45 -12.21 2.48
CA PHE A 67 5.78 -10.86 2.02
C PHE A 67 4.66 -10.26 1.17
N GLN A 68 4.08 -11.04 0.26
CA GLN A 68 2.93 -10.62 -0.53
C GLN A 68 1.70 -10.28 0.36
N SER A 69 1.51 -11.03 1.44
CA SER A 69 0.43 -10.78 2.41
C SER A 69 0.69 -9.52 3.24
N LEU A 70 1.95 -9.25 3.61
CA LEU A 70 2.32 -7.98 4.25
C LEU A 70 1.96 -6.80 3.34
N ILE A 71 2.33 -6.83 2.07
CA ILE A 71 2.03 -5.74 1.13
C ILE A 71 0.53 -5.55 0.94
N LYS A 72 -0.25 -6.64 0.81
CA LYS A 72 -1.71 -6.58 0.79
C LYS A 72 -2.29 -5.92 2.05
N SER A 73 -1.72 -6.20 3.22
CA SER A 73 -2.16 -5.57 4.47
C SER A 73 -1.80 -4.09 4.54
N LEU A 74 -0.64 -3.70 4.02
CA LEU A 74 -0.19 -2.30 3.96
C LEU A 74 -1.04 -1.48 2.98
N MET A 75 -1.44 -2.09 1.86
CA MET A 75 -2.28 -1.47 0.83
C MET A 75 -3.77 -1.81 0.99
N HIS A 76 -4.25 -1.96 2.23
CA HIS A 76 -5.65 -2.29 2.46
C HIS A 76 -6.57 -1.18 1.88
N PRO A 77 -7.70 -1.53 1.21
CA PRO A 77 -8.56 -0.54 0.55
C PRO A 77 -9.12 0.55 1.45
N ALA A 78 -9.41 0.18 2.69
CA ALA A 78 -9.70 1.11 3.77
C ALA A 78 -8.43 1.42 4.56
N THR A 79 -7.96 2.66 4.52
CA THR A 79 -6.71 3.13 5.16
C THR A 79 -6.69 2.87 6.66
N LYS A 80 -7.87 2.92 7.31
CA LYS A 80 -8.02 2.60 8.74
C LYS A 80 -7.60 1.17 9.11
N ASN A 81 -7.65 0.24 8.17
CA ASN A 81 -7.29 -1.17 8.38
C ASN A 81 -5.84 -1.47 8.02
N CYS A 82 -5.10 -0.53 7.42
CA CYS A 82 -3.66 -0.68 7.29
C CYS A 82 -3.03 -0.84 8.68
N PRO A 83 -2.02 -1.70 8.86
CA PRO A 83 -1.30 -1.78 10.13
C PRO A 83 -0.55 -0.47 10.36
N SER A 84 -0.37 -0.07 11.62
CA SER A 84 0.63 0.95 11.96
C SER A 84 2.06 0.45 11.73
N ALA A 85 3.05 1.33 11.73
CA ALA A 85 4.46 0.93 11.63
C ALA A 85 4.85 -0.07 12.73
N ALA A 86 4.43 0.20 13.98
CA ALA A 86 4.66 -0.72 15.09
C ALA A 86 4.01 -2.09 14.88
N GLN A 87 2.77 -2.12 14.36
CA GLN A 87 2.08 -3.38 14.05
C GLN A 87 2.76 -4.14 12.91
N ALA A 88 3.20 -3.44 11.86
CA ALA A 88 3.91 -4.05 10.73
C ALA A 88 5.21 -4.73 11.16
N LEU A 89 5.95 -4.14 12.11
CA LEU A 89 7.18 -4.72 12.66
C LEU A 89 6.96 -6.01 13.47
N THR A 90 5.74 -6.29 13.93
CA THR A 90 5.43 -7.57 14.62
C THR A 90 5.37 -8.76 13.66
N ASN A 91 5.35 -8.51 12.34
CA ASN A 91 5.31 -9.55 11.32
C ASN A 91 6.54 -10.46 11.41
N ALA A 92 6.34 -11.76 11.21
CA ALA A 92 7.40 -12.77 11.26
C ALA A 92 8.56 -12.51 10.30
N LEU A 93 8.32 -11.78 9.20
CA LEU A 93 9.36 -11.37 8.25
C LEU A 93 10.46 -10.48 8.86
N PHE A 94 10.18 -9.80 9.96
CA PHE A 94 11.13 -8.90 10.63
C PHE A 94 11.72 -9.48 11.91
N LYS A 95 11.35 -10.72 12.27
CA LYS A 95 11.96 -11.43 13.40
C LYS A 95 13.32 -11.99 12.93
N LYS A 96 14.37 -11.68 13.69
CA LYS A 96 15.72 -12.19 13.45
C LYS A 96 15.84 -13.66 13.84
#